data_AF-A0A8T4TN31-F1
#
_entry.id   AF-A0A8T4TN31-F1
#
_cell.length_a   1.000
_cell.length_b   1.000
_cell.length_c   1.000
_cell.angle_alpha   90.00
_cell.angle_beta   90.00
_cell.angle_gamma   90.00
#
_symmetry.space_group_name_H-M   'P 1'
#
loop_
_entity.id
_entity.type
_entity.pdbx_description
1 polymer ?
#
loop_
_entity_poly.entity_id
_entity_poly.type
_entity_poly.pdbx_seq_one_letter_code
_entity_poly.pdbx_strand_id
1 'polypeptide(L)'
;MELKELQNKIKRFDKERGWNKDWNLKDLSLNLTEEIGELWNLVKWVDVEKQKEIVKKKKEEVSDFVGDALFLILKIANQTDIDAEKEYFQH
;
A
#
# COMPACT_ATOMS: atom_id res chain seq x y z
N MET A 1 4.25 -8.02 -16.71
CA MET A 1 3.71 -7.01 -15.78
C MET A 1 4.79 -6.76 -14.76
N GLU A 2 5.74 -5.92 -15.13
CA GLU A 2 6.88 -5.55 -14.30
C GLU A 2 6.38 -4.55 -13.25
N LEU A 3 6.83 -4.66 -12.00
CA LEU A 3 6.39 -3.80 -10.89
C LEU A 3 6.62 -2.32 -11.24
N LYS A 4 7.61 -2.06 -12.09
CA LYS A 4 7.90 -0.77 -12.70
C LYS A 4 6.73 -0.20 -13.51
N GLU A 5 6.01 -1.01 -14.26
CA GLU A 5 4.84 -0.58 -15.02
C GLU A 5 3.72 -0.11 -14.09
N LEU A 6 3.48 -0.84 -12.99
CA LEU A 6 2.49 -0.45 -11.99
C LEU A 6 2.88 0.85 -11.29
N GLN A 7 4.15 0.97 -10.88
CA GLN A 7 4.70 2.21 -10.32
C GLN A 7 4.49 3.39 -11.28
N ASN A 8 4.74 3.20 -12.58
CA ASN A 8 4.53 4.22 -13.61
C ASN A 8 3.04 4.59 -13.80
N LYS A 9 2.12 3.62 -13.69
CA LYS A 9 0.68 3.89 -13.74
C LYS A 9 0.23 4.77 -12.57
N ILE A 10 0.73 4.49 -11.36
CA ILE A 10 0.46 5.31 -10.17
C ILE A 10 1.00 6.73 -10.36
N LYS A 11 2.22 6.88 -10.89
CA LYS A 11 2.80 8.20 -11.20
C LYS A 11 1.91 9.03 -12.15
N ARG A 12 1.31 8.39 -13.16
CA ARG A 12 0.36 9.04 -14.08
C ARG A 12 -0.94 9.40 -13.37
N PHE A 13 -1.50 8.48 -12.61
CA PHE A 13 -2.73 8.66 -11.83
C PHE A 13 -2.64 9.86 -10.87
N ASP A 14 -1.52 10.01 -10.18
CA ASP A 14 -1.23 11.14 -9.30
C ASP A 14 -1.13 12.45 -10.07
N LYS A 15 -0.43 12.45 -11.20
CA LYS A 15 -0.25 13.64 -12.04
C LYS A 15 -1.58 14.15 -12.59
N GLU A 16 -2.46 13.25 -13.03
CA GLU A 16 -3.81 13.58 -13.52
C GLU A 16 -4.68 14.23 -12.44
N ARG A 17 -4.44 13.91 -11.17
CA ARG A 17 -5.15 14.48 -10.01
C ARG A 17 -4.43 15.68 -9.39
N GLY A 18 -3.24 16.03 -9.88
CA GLY A 18 -2.41 17.07 -9.29
C GLY A 18 -1.80 16.70 -7.93
N TRP A 19 -1.84 15.43 -7.52
CA TRP A 19 -1.37 14.96 -6.21
C TRP A 19 0.16 14.86 -6.10
N ASN A 20 0.89 15.16 -7.17
CA ASN A 20 2.34 15.05 -7.22
C ASN A 20 3.08 16.33 -6.79
N LYS A 21 2.36 17.42 -6.45
CA LYS A 21 2.97 18.73 -6.15
C LYS A 21 3.17 18.96 -4.65
N ASP A 22 2.16 18.64 -3.85
CA ASP A 22 2.10 18.98 -2.42
C ASP A 22 2.14 17.72 -1.54
N TRP A 23 3.11 16.83 -1.80
CA TRP A 23 3.27 15.61 -1.01
C TRP A 23 4.18 15.85 0.20
N ASN A 24 3.91 15.12 1.29
CA ASN A 24 4.72 15.12 2.49
C ASN A 24 5.00 13.68 2.89
N LEU A 25 6.27 13.33 3.10
CA LEU A 25 6.64 11.96 3.44
C LEU A 25 6.00 11.50 4.75
N LYS A 26 5.85 12.39 5.74
CA LYS A 26 5.19 12.05 7.03
C LYS A 26 3.73 11.69 6.82
N ASP A 27 3.02 12.44 5.98
CA ASP A 27 1.61 12.19 5.72
C ASP A 27 1.41 10.89 4.93
N LEU A 28 2.27 10.63 3.93
CA LEU A 28 2.25 9.35 3.21
C LEU A 28 2.56 8.15 4.12
N SER A 29 3.53 8.30 5.03
CA SER A 29 3.84 7.26 6.03
C SER A 29 2.71 7.06 7.03
N LEU A 30 2.00 8.13 7.41
CA LEU A 30 0.84 8.04 8.28
C LEU A 30 -0.29 7.28 7.59
N ASN A 31 -0.62 7.61 6.34
CA ASN A 31 -1.62 6.89 5.56
C ASN A 31 -1.27 5.39 5.45
N LEU A 32 0.01 5.06 5.18
CA LEU A 32 0.42 3.66 5.12
C LEU A 32 0.25 2.95 6.47
N THR A 33 0.54 3.65 7.57
CA THR A 33 0.34 3.13 8.92
C THR A 33 -1.13 2.88 9.23
N GLU A 34 -2.02 3.74 8.72
CA GLU A 34 -3.47 3.59 8.83
C GLU A 34 -3.95 2.31 8.15
N GLU A 35 -3.59 2.08 6.88
CA GLU A 35 -3.96 0.85 6.14
C GLU A 35 -3.49 -0.44 6.85
N ILE A 36 -2.25 -0.44 7.35
CA ILE A 36 -1.70 -1.57 8.11
C ILE A 36 -2.42 -1.72 9.46
N GLY A 37 -2.78 -0.61 10.09
CA GLY A 37 -3.57 -0.59 11.31
C GLY A 37 -4.97 -1.17 11.12
N GLU A 38 -5.65 -0.86 10.02
CA GLU A 38 -6.95 -1.41 9.67
C GLU A 38 -6.88 -2.92 9.40
N LEU A 39 -5.87 -3.37 8.64
CA LEU A 39 -5.62 -4.80 8.42
C LEU A 39 -5.33 -5.54 9.75
N TRP A 40 -4.52 -4.96 10.62
CA TRP A 40 -4.23 -5.53 11.94
C TRP A 40 -5.48 -5.57 12.83
N ASN A 41 -6.30 -4.52 12.80
CA ASN A 41 -7.53 -4.41 13.58
C ASN A 41 -8.52 -5.54 13.30
N LEU A 42 -8.52 -6.11 12.09
CA LEU A 42 -9.37 -7.26 11.74
C LEU A 42 -9.11 -8.49 12.63
N VAL A 43 -7.88 -8.67 13.11
CA VAL A 43 -7.42 -9.97 13.66
C VAL A 43 -6.75 -9.85 15.03
N LYS A 44 -6.53 -8.64 15.55
CA LYS A 44 -5.69 -8.39 16.74
C LYS A 44 -6.07 -9.11 18.05
N TRP A 45 -7.31 -9.60 18.18
CA TRP A 45 -7.81 -10.25 19.40
C TRP A 45 -8.21 -11.71 19.23
N VAL A 46 -7.81 -12.36 18.13
CA VAL A 46 -8.21 -13.73 17.82
C VAL A 46 -7.01 -14.65 17.57
N ASP A 47 -7.23 -15.95 17.70
CA ASP A 47 -6.23 -16.97 17.34
C ASP A 47 -6.11 -17.16 15.81
N VAL A 48 -5.14 -17.98 15.40
CA VAL A 48 -4.82 -18.22 13.99
C VAL A 48 -5.96 -18.92 13.24
N GLU A 49 -6.71 -19.81 13.89
CA GLU A 49 -7.83 -20.50 13.25
C GLU A 49 -8.94 -19.51 12.95
N LYS A 50 -9.29 -18.67 13.93
CA LYS A 50 -10.29 -17.65 13.79
C LYS A 50 -9.86 -16.53 12.84
N GLN A 51 -8.59 -16.17 12.81
CA GLN A 51 -8.01 -15.24 11.83
C GLN A 51 -8.31 -15.70 10.40
N LYS A 52 -8.05 -16.97 10.06
CA LYS A 52 -8.31 -17.50 8.72
C LYS A 52 -9.79 -17.44 8.34
N GLU A 53 -10.69 -17.68 9.29
CA GLU A 53 -12.13 -17.51 9.07
C GLU A 53 -12.51 -16.05 8.79
N ILE A 54 -11.98 -15.12 9.57
CA ILE A 54 -12.24 -13.68 9.42
C ILE A 54 -11.75 -13.20 8.05
N VAL A 55 -10.51 -13.51 7.68
CA VAL A 55 -9.92 -13.14 6.39
C VAL A 55 -10.75 -13.70 5.23
N LYS A 56 -11.27 -14.93 5.35
CA LYS A 56 -12.15 -15.51 4.32
C LYS A 56 -13.49 -14.80 4.20
N LYS A 57 -14.08 -14.37 5.33
CA LYS A 57 -15.37 -13.66 5.38
C LYS A 57 -15.25 -12.20 4.96
N LYS A 58 -14.12 -11.56 5.27
CA LYS A 58 -13.82 -10.13 5.00
C LYS A 58 -12.78 -9.97 3.90
N LYS A 59 -12.88 -10.81 2.87
CA LYS A 59 -11.89 -10.88 1.79
C LYS A 59 -11.77 -9.55 1.03
N GLU A 60 -12.89 -8.84 0.86
CA GLU A 60 -12.93 -7.53 0.21
C GLU A 60 -12.17 -6.49 1.03
N GLU A 61 -12.49 -6.34 2.32
CA GLU A 61 -11.76 -5.43 3.23
C GLU A 61 -10.25 -5.72 3.24
N VAL A 62 -9.85 -6.99 3.32
CA VAL A 62 -8.43 -7.38 3.25
C VAL A 62 -7.80 -7.00 1.90
N SER A 63 -8.55 -7.17 0.80
CA SER A 63 -8.08 -6.80 -0.53
C SER A 63 -7.89 -5.30 -0.68
N ASP A 64 -8.77 -4.50 -0.08
CA ASP A 64 -8.70 -3.03 -0.09
C ASP A 64 -7.42 -2.58 0.63
N PHE A 65 -7.20 -3.01 1.88
CA PHE A 65 -6.00 -2.64 2.65
C PHE A 65 -4.69 -3.07 1.97
N VAL A 66 -4.67 -4.24 1.32
CA VAL A 66 -3.50 -4.70 0.55
C VAL A 66 -3.27 -3.81 -0.67
N GLY A 67 -4.35 -3.44 -1.38
CA GLY A 67 -4.29 -2.54 -2.52
C GLY A 67 -3.80 -1.16 -2.15
N ASP A 68 -4.34 -0.59 -1.08
CA ASP A 68 -4.02 0.77 -0.62
C ASP A 68 -2.61 0.84 -0.04
N ALA A 69 -2.18 -0.15 0.74
CA ALA A 69 -0.79 -0.24 1.20
C ALA A 69 0.20 -0.34 0.01
N LEU A 70 -0.10 -1.17 -0.99
CA LEU A 70 0.75 -1.29 -2.18
C LEU A 70 0.78 0.01 -3.00
N PHE A 71 -0.38 0.67 -3.16
CA PHE A 71 -0.48 1.97 -3.81
C PHE A 71 0.40 3.00 -3.11
N LEU A 72 0.31 3.10 -1.77
CA LEU A 72 1.08 4.05 -0.97
C LEU A 72 2.59 3.78 -1.02
N ILE A 73 3.02 2.51 -0.97
CA ILE A 73 4.44 2.15 -1.11
C ILE A 73 5.00 2.58 -2.46
N LEU A 74 4.29 2.27 -3.56
CA LEU A 74 4.74 2.65 -4.91
C LEU A 74 4.62 4.15 -5.16
N LYS A 75 3.65 4.82 -4.54
CA LYS A 75 3.55 6.29 -4.51
C LYS A 75 4.75 6.89 -3.80
N ILE A 76 5.10 6.42 -2.61
CA ILE A 76 6.30 6.86 -1.88
C ILE A 76 7.54 6.67 -2.76
N ALA A 77 7.71 5.50 -3.37
CA ALA A 77 8.83 5.24 -4.28
C ALA A 77 8.90 6.26 -5.43
N ASN A 78 7.75 6.63 -6.03
CA ASN A 78 7.68 7.66 -7.06
C ASN A 78 8.08 9.06 -6.56
N GLN A 79 7.67 9.43 -5.34
CA GLN A 79 7.95 10.76 -4.78
C GLN A 79 9.39 10.90 -4.29
N THR A 80 10.04 9.78 -3.93
CA THR A 80 11.42 9.74 -3.46
C THR A 80 12.42 9.28 -4.55
N ASP A 81 11.98 9.20 -5.81
CA ASP A 81 12.78 8.74 -6.96
C ASP A 81 13.42 7.34 -6.78
N ILE A 82 12.76 6.46 -6.04
CA ILE A 82 13.18 5.07 -5.81
C ILE A 82 12.58 4.15 -6.89
N ASP A 83 13.39 3.23 -7.40
CA ASP A 83 12.94 2.16 -8.27
C ASP A 83 12.57 0.92 -7.45
N ALA A 84 11.29 0.76 -7.13
CA ALA A 84 10.82 -0.30 -6.24
C ALA A 84 11.18 -1.71 -6.74
N GLU A 85 11.21 -1.92 -8.06
CA GLU A 85 11.55 -3.22 -8.64
C GLU A 85 13.04 -3.54 -8.48
N LYS A 86 13.92 -2.54 -8.64
CA LYS A 86 15.36 -2.72 -8.42
C LYS A 86 15.68 -2.98 -6.96
N GLU A 87 15.00 -2.30 -6.04
CA GLU A 87 15.26 -2.45 -4.60
C GLU A 87 14.66 -3.74 -4.02
N TYR A 88 13.66 -4.34 -4.69
CA TYR A 88 12.94 -5.51 -4.19
C TYR A 88 13.82 -6.72 -3.81
N PHE A 89 14.96 -6.92 -4.49
CA PHE A 89 15.90 -8.02 -4.19
C PHE A 89 17.22 -7.57 -3.56
N GLN A 90 17.38 -6.29 -3.21
CA GLN A 90 18.64 -5.77 -2.67
C GLN A 90 18.80 -5.99 -1.16
N HIS A 91 17.74 -6.43 -0.47
CA HIS A 91 17.70 -6.72 0.97
C HIS A 91 17.02 -8.07 1.21
#